data_AF-A0A1U7D8Y1-F1
#
_entry.id   AF-A0A1U7D8Y1-F1
#
_cell.length_a   1.000
_cell.length_b   1.000
_cell.length_c   1.000
_cell.angle_alpha   90.00
_cell.angle_beta   90.00
_cell.angle_gamma   90.00
#
_symmetry.space_group_name_H-M   'P 1'
#
loop_
_entity.id
_entity.type
_entity.pdbx_description
1 polymer ?
#
loop_
_entity_poly.entity_id
_entity_poly.type
_entity_poly.pdbx_seq_one_letter_code
_entity_poly.pdbx_strand_id
1 'polypeptide(L)'
;MEMLFERLARSRFRSRFRLGMKERDYLDTKGRAVIESHATDFVRQRLAPAQPKNDGRQTPMRGHPAFVAQHATATCCRSCLAKWGTGCPPGAP
;
A
#
# COMPACT_ATOMS: atom_id res chain seq x y z
N MET A 1 -8.59 -10.75 -11.22
CA MET A 1 -7.41 -10.03 -10.68
C MET A 1 -6.84 -9.05 -11.70
N GLU A 2 -6.73 -9.43 -12.97
CA GLU A 2 -6.22 -8.59 -14.06
C GLU A 2 -6.98 -7.26 -14.26
N MET A 3 -8.32 -7.31 -14.25
CA MET A 3 -9.17 -6.10 -14.36
C MET A 3 -8.91 -5.05 -13.27
N LEU A 4 -8.43 -5.44 -12.08
CA LEU A 4 -8.14 -4.51 -11.00
C LEU A 4 -6.85 -3.74 -11.27
N PHE A 5 -5.80 -4.45 -11.67
CA PHE A 5 -4.51 -3.83 -12.01
C PHE A 5 -4.63 -2.91 -13.21
N GLU A 6 -5.42 -3.29 -14.22
CA GLU A 6 -5.72 -2.39 -15.34
C GLU A 6 -6.45 -1.11 -14.91
N ARG A 7 -7.48 -1.24 -14.06
CA ARG A 7 -8.21 -0.07 -13.54
C ARG A 7 -7.30 0.85 -12.72
N LEU A 8 -6.40 0.28 -11.92
CA LEU A 8 -5.39 1.04 -11.18
C LEU A 8 -4.40 1.73 -12.13
N ALA A 9 -3.94 1.05 -13.19
CA ALA A 9 -3.04 1.61 -14.18
C ALA A 9 -3.66 2.78 -14.97
N ARG A 10 -4.97 2.72 -15.25
CA ARG A 10 -5.73 3.81 -15.90
C ARG A 10 -5.92 5.03 -14.98
N SER A 11 -5.78 4.89 -13.66
CA SER A 11 -5.90 6.01 -12.73
C SER A 11 -4.66 6.89 -12.74
N ARG A 12 -4.77 8.12 -13.27
CA ARG A 12 -3.68 9.13 -13.29
C ARG A 12 -3.05 9.36 -11.91
N PHE A 13 -3.84 9.27 -10.84
CA PHE A 13 -3.33 9.44 -9.48
C PHE A 13 -2.47 8.26 -9.03
N ARG A 14 -2.85 7.02 -9.40
CA ARG A 14 -2.18 5.79 -8.94
C ARG A 14 -0.98 5.44 -9.81
N SER A 15 -1.11 5.58 -11.13
CA SER A 15 -0.07 5.19 -12.09
C SER A 15 1.18 6.08 -12.08
N ARG A 16 1.11 7.26 -11.45
CA ARG A 16 2.27 8.14 -11.27
C ARG A 16 3.21 7.71 -10.14
N PHE A 17 2.79 6.81 -9.25
CA PHE A 17 3.65 6.37 -8.15
C PHE A 17 4.72 5.41 -8.68
N ARG A 18 5.98 5.84 -8.55
CA ARG A 18 7.17 5.07 -8.92
C ARG A 18 8.24 5.24 -7.84
N LEU A 19 9.02 4.19 -7.61
CA LEU A 19 10.16 4.25 -6.69
C LEU A 19 11.15 5.30 -7.18
N GLY A 20 11.45 6.28 -6.32
CA GLY A 20 12.54 7.23 -6.53
C GLY A 20 13.88 6.57 -6.21
N MET A 21 14.97 7.32 -6.37
CA MET A 21 16.33 6.81 -6.15
C MET A 21 16.52 6.28 -4.72
N LYS A 22 16.08 7.04 -3.71
CA LYS A 22 16.20 6.64 -2.30
C LYS A 22 15.39 5.39 -1.95
N GLU A 23 14.18 5.27 -2.50
CA GLU A 23 13.39 4.05 -2.26
C GLU A 23 13.98 2.83 -2.98
N ARG A 24 14.55 3.00 -4.19
CA ARG A 24 15.24 1.89 -4.87
C ARG A 24 16.47 1.45 -4.09
N ASP A 25 17.32 2.39 -3.69
CA ASP A 25 18.51 2.10 -2.89
C ASP A 25 18.15 1.38 -1.58
N TYR A 26 17.07 1.79 -0.91
CA TYR A 26 16.57 1.10 0.28
C TYR A 26 16.07 -0.33 -0.03
N LEU A 27 15.36 -0.51 -1.14
CA LEU A 27 14.90 -1.84 -1.60
C LEU A 27 16.09 -2.74 -1.94
N ASP A 28 17.10 -2.21 -2.63
CA ASP A 28 18.30 -2.94 -3.05
C ASP A 28 19.15 -3.31 -1.84
N THR A 29 19.27 -2.41 -0.86
CA THR A 29 20.02 -2.62 0.38
C THR A 29 19.36 -3.64 1.32
N LYS A 30 18.04 -3.58 1.50
CA LYS A 30 17.32 -4.47 2.43
C LYS A 30 16.88 -5.78 1.81
N GLY A 31 16.68 -5.79 0.50
CA GLY A 31 16.12 -6.90 -0.24
C GLY A 31 14.59 -6.96 -0.18
N ARG A 32 14.02 -7.60 -1.20
CA ARG A 32 12.58 -7.69 -1.43
C ARG A 32 11.81 -8.31 -0.26
N ALA A 33 12.32 -9.40 0.31
CA ALA A 33 11.63 -10.13 1.39
C ALA A 33 11.40 -9.25 2.63
N VAL A 34 12.39 -8.43 2.99
CA VAL A 34 12.28 -7.50 4.13
C VAL A 34 11.23 -6.42 3.85
N ILE A 35 11.23 -5.87 2.63
CA ILE A 35 10.23 -4.87 2.23
C ILE A 35 8.82 -5.45 2.20
N GLU A 36 8.65 -6.69 1.76
CA GLU A 36 7.37 -7.41 1.79
C GLU A 36 6.90 -7.64 3.24
N SER A 37 7.81 -7.98 4.16
CA SER A 37 7.50 -8.06 5.59
C SER A 37 7.01 -6.71 6.13
N HIS A 38 7.74 -5.62 5.85
CA HIS A 38 7.32 -4.28 6.29
C HIS A 38 5.96 -3.88 5.72
N ALA A 39 5.69 -4.18 4.44
CA ALA A 39 4.41 -3.90 3.82
C ALA A 39 3.27 -4.65 4.52
N THR A 40 3.49 -5.93 4.83
CA THR A 40 2.56 -6.77 5.60
C THR A 40 2.30 -6.18 6.98
N ASP A 41 3.34 -5.79 7.71
CA ASP A 41 3.22 -5.20 9.04
C ASP A 41 2.43 -3.89 9.03
N PHE A 42 2.65 -3.04 8.02
CA PHE A 42 1.86 -1.81 7.87
C PHE A 42 0.37 -2.10 7.65
N VAL A 43 0.03 -3.09 6.83
CA VAL A 43 -1.38 -3.48 6.60
C VAL A 43 -1.98 -4.08 7.88
N ARG A 44 -1.26 -4.99 8.54
CA ARG A 44 -1.69 -5.64 9.80
C ARG A 44 -1.93 -4.65 10.92
N GLN A 45 -1.09 -3.63 11.05
CA GLN A 45 -1.22 -2.66 12.14
C GLN A 45 -2.25 -1.57 11.83
N ARG A 46 -2.41 -1.17 10.56
CA ARG A 46 -3.20 0.01 10.19
C ARG A 46 -4.56 -0.29 9.58
N LEU A 47 -4.73 -1.45 8.95
CA LEU A 47 -5.91 -1.73 8.13
C LEU A 47 -6.68 -2.96 8.62
N ALA A 48 -5.98 -4.00 9.08
CA ALA A 48 -6.58 -5.24 9.57
C ALA A 48 -7.46 -5.08 10.82
N PRO A 49 -7.05 -4.35 11.89
CA PRO A 49 -7.79 -4.35 13.16
C PRO A 49 -9.16 -3.72 12.97
N ALA A 50 -10.24 -4.29 13.53
CA ALA A 50 -11.61 -3.76 13.33
C ALA A 50 -11.73 -2.25 13.62
N GLN A 51 -11.02 -1.76 14.63
CA GLN A 51 -10.92 -0.34 15.01
C GLN A 51 -9.44 0.10 15.06
N PRO A 52 -8.81 0.45 13.92
CA PRO A 52 -7.41 0.84 13.89
C PRO A 52 -7.19 2.24 14.46
N LYS A 53 -6.07 2.44 15.16
CA LYS A 53 -5.66 3.76 15.65
C LYS A 53 -5.33 4.66 14.44
N ASN A 54 -6.14 5.70 14.22
CA ASN A 54 -6.15 6.56 13.02
C ASN A 54 -6.80 5.92 11.78
N ASP A 55 -7.94 5.24 11.93
CA ASP A 55 -8.71 4.76 10.79
C ASP A 55 -8.99 5.89 9.77
N GLY A 56 -8.90 5.56 8.50
CA GLY A 56 -9.04 6.51 7.39
C GLY A 56 -7.78 7.35 7.10
N ARG A 57 -6.78 7.41 7.99
CA ARG A 57 -5.55 8.18 7.74
C ARG A 57 -4.63 7.43 6.78
N GLN A 58 -4.23 8.10 5.71
CA GLN A 58 -3.31 7.54 4.72
C GLN A 58 -1.90 7.31 5.30
N THR A 59 -1.23 6.27 4.84
CA THR A 59 0.22 6.12 5.04
C THR A 59 0.97 7.26 4.34
N PRO A 60 2.19 7.63 4.81
CA PRO A 60 3.03 8.59 4.09
C PRO A 60 3.16 8.23 2.62
N MET A 61 3.35 9.21 1.73
CA MET A 61 3.40 8.93 0.28
C MET A 61 4.76 8.41 -0.20
N ARG A 62 5.84 8.73 0.52
CA ARG A 62 7.24 8.47 0.14
C ARG A 62 8.10 8.21 1.38
N GLY A 63 9.37 7.87 1.17
CA GLY A 63 10.34 7.60 2.24
C GLY A 63 10.47 6.13 2.62
N HIS A 64 9.63 5.25 2.05
CA HIS A 64 9.79 3.81 2.14
C HIS A 64 9.18 3.14 0.88
N PRO A 65 9.80 2.08 0.31
CA PRO A 65 9.27 1.42 -0.89
C PRO A 65 7.83 0.91 -0.73
N ALA A 66 7.52 0.33 0.44
CA ALA A 66 6.18 -0.17 0.74
C ALA A 66 5.11 0.94 0.70
N PHE A 67 5.44 2.17 1.11
CA PHE A 67 4.49 3.28 1.05
C PHE A 67 4.14 3.65 -0.39
N VAL A 68 5.16 3.76 -1.26
CA VAL A 68 4.96 4.03 -2.68
C VAL A 68 4.11 2.93 -3.32
N ALA A 69 4.40 1.67 -3.02
CA ALA A 69 3.64 0.52 -3.50
C ALA A 69 2.19 0.52 -3.01
N GLN A 70 1.95 0.86 -1.74
CA GLN A 70 0.60 0.96 -1.18
C GLN A 70 -0.24 2.04 -1.88
N HIS A 71 0.36 3.19 -2.19
CA HIS A 71 -0.33 4.24 -2.93
C HIS A 71 -0.58 3.85 -4.38
N ALA A 72 0.34 3.15 -5.04
CA ALA A 72 0.13 2.62 -6.39
C ALA A 72 -1.01 1.59 -6.46
N THR A 73 -1.12 0.73 -5.43
CA THR A 73 -2.08 -0.39 -5.37
C THR A 73 -3.35 -0.10 -4.58
N ALA A 74 -3.55 1.15 -4.17
CA ALA A 74 -4.71 1.59 -3.36
C ALA A 74 -4.88 0.82 -2.04
N THR A 75 -3.78 0.42 -1.41
CA THR A 75 -3.74 -0.23 -0.09
C THR A 75 -3.23 0.71 1.01
N CYS A 76 -3.23 2.03 0.77
CA CYS A 76 -2.69 3.03 1.70
C CYS A 76 -3.65 3.50 2.81
N CYS A 77 -4.97 3.24 2.69
CA CYS A 77 -5.98 3.46 3.73
C CYS A 77 -7.26 2.66 3.45
N ARG A 78 -8.15 2.55 4.44
CA ARG A 78 -9.43 1.81 4.31
C ARG A 78 -10.35 2.36 3.23
N SER A 79 -10.45 3.68 3.08
CA SER A 79 -11.27 4.29 2.03
C SER A 79 -10.76 3.91 0.63
N CYS A 80 -9.44 3.71 0.47
CA CYS A 80 -8.87 3.21 -0.77
C CYS A 80 -9.20 1.72 -0.98
N LEU A 81 -9.05 0.89 0.05
CA LEU A 81 -9.43 -0.52 0.00
C LEU A 81 -10.90 -0.70 -0.38
N ALA A 82 -11.81 0.02 0.28
CA ALA A 82 -13.25 -0.05 0.01
C ALA A 82 -13.60 0.43 -1.40
N LYS A 83 -12.99 1.54 -1.86
CA LYS A 83 -13.24 2.08 -3.20
C LYS A 83 -12.76 1.17 -4.33
N TRP A 84 -11.63 0.50 -4.12
CA TRP A 84 -10.97 -0.28 -5.17
C TRP A 84 -11.22 -1.79 -5.05
N GLY A 85 -11.76 -2.26 -3.93
CA GLY A 85 -11.96 -3.69 -3.66
C GLY A 85 -10.63 -4.44 -3.53
N THR A 86 -9.56 -3.76 -3.12
CA THR A 86 -8.18 -4.30 -3.08
C THR A 86 -7.84 -5.02 -1.76
N GLY A 87 -8.77 -5.06 -0.79
CA GLY A 87 -8.47 -5.53 0.57
C GLY A 87 -9.54 -6.43 1.17
N CYS A 88 -9.17 -7.06 2.27
CA CYS A 88 -10.03 -7.91 3.10
C CYS A 88 -11.02 -7.03 3.91
N PRO A 89 -12.24 -7.51 4.21
CA PRO A 89 -13.14 -6.83 5.12
C PRO A 89 -12.49 -6.52 6.49
N PRO A 90 -12.90 -5.44 7.17
CA PRO A 90 -12.39 -5.08 8.49
C PRO A 90 -12.45 -6.24 9.48
N GLY A 91 -11.38 -6.50 10.23
CA GLY A 91 -11.33 -7.54 11.26
C GLY A 91 -10.97 -8.95 10.78
N ALA A 92 -10.60 -9.12 9.52
CA ALA A 92 -9.99 -10.37 9.05
C ALA A 92 -8.51 -10.48 9.49
N PRO A 93 -8.03 -11.69 9.86
CA PRO A 93 -6.66 -11.93 10.34
C PRO A 93 -5.59 -11.69 9.27
#